data_AF-A0A091ESH4-F1
#
_entry.id   AF-A0A091ESH4-F1
#
_cell.length_a   1.000
_cell.length_b   1.000
_cell.length_c   1.000
_cell.angle_alpha   90.00
_cell.angle_beta   90.00
_cell.angle_gamma   90.00
#
_symmetry.space_group_name_H-M   'P 1'
#
loop_
_entity.id
_entity.type
_entity.pdbx_description
1 polymer ?
#
loop_
_entity_poly.entity_id
_entity_poly.type
_entity_poly.pdbx_seq_one_letter_code
_entity_poly.pdbx_strand_id
1 'polypeptide(L)'
;MGFRTALSKGLLNMSEVKQELKAQVELFHELTGHLPPHMDGHQHVHVLPEVRQVFAEVLEEYGIKYTRVPIEPGLHNCDWIPPSLMDFYLGVEEDSFNTVDVFTKHGIRWPDIYIGLSTMGRNMSVSSIRSAIDSAILELTAKAPQGRTVTIELMVHPGYPSVPPVGGCGEGPDDFSQSWERLHELQTLIKPELQSHYKSRNIQLCSFKDL
;
A
#
# COMPACT_ATOMS: atom_id res chain seq x y z
N MET A 1 -0.24 20.76 -7.59
CA MET A 1 -1.69 20.41 -7.60
C MET A 1 -1.75 18.89 -7.62
N GLY A 2 -2.32 18.24 -6.59
CA GLY A 2 -2.30 16.77 -6.46
C GLY A 2 -3.55 16.09 -7.04
N PHE A 3 -3.47 14.79 -7.32
CA PHE A 3 -4.55 13.99 -7.91
C PHE A 3 -5.86 14.08 -7.11
N ARG A 4 -5.80 13.91 -5.77
CA ARG A 4 -6.96 14.04 -4.88
C ARG A 4 -7.65 15.40 -4.97
N THR A 5 -6.88 16.48 -5.08
CA THR A 5 -7.43 17.84 -5.24
C THR A 5 -8.10 18.03 -6.60
N ALA A 6 -7.56 17.43 -7.66
CA ALA A 6 -8.18 17.48 -8.98
C ALA A 6 -9.49 16.68 -9.00
N LEU A 7 -9.50 15.48 -8.39
CA LEU A 7 -10.70 14.66 -8.23
C LEU A 7 -11.80 15.40 -7.45
N SER A 8 -11.45 15.98 -6.29
CA SER A 8 -12.44 16.69 -5.45
C SER A 8 -13.03 17.94 -6.11
N LYS A 9 -12.36 18.48 -7.13
CA LYS A 9 -12.83 19.63 -7.93
C LYS A 9 -13.57 19.20 -9.20
N GLY A 10 -13.73 17.90 -9.45
CA GLY A 10 -14.36 17.37 -10.67
C GLY A 10 -13.56 17.68 -11.93
N LEU A 11 -12.24 17.81 -11.81
CA LEU A 11 -11.34 18.17 -12.93
C LEU A 11 -10.79 16.95 -13.67
N LEU A 12 -11.09 15.74 -13.21
CA LEU A 12 -10.60 14.50 -13.80
C LEU A 12 -11.66 13.89 -14.71
N ASN A 13 -11.23 13.39 -15.86
CA ASN A 13 -12.04 12.59 -16.76
C ASN A 13 -11.69 11.11 -16.57
N MET A 14 -12.67 10.30 -16.12
CA MET A 14 -12.42 8.87 -15.86
C MET A 14 -12.02 8.06 -17.10
N SER A 15 -12.39 8.50 -18.31
CA SER A 15 -11.90 7.85 -19.53
C SER A 15 -10.40 8.08 -19.74
N GLU A 16 -9.91 9.28 -19.41
CA GLU A 16 -8.49 9.63 -19.47
C GLU A 16 -7.71 8.92 -18.35
N VAL A 17 -8.28 8.84 -17.15
CA VAL A 17 -7.70 8.05 -16.04
C VAL A 17 -7.58 6.58 -16.45
N LYS A 18 -8.61 6.00 -17.05
CA LYS A 18 -8.56 4.63 -17.57
C LYS A 18 -7.48 4.47 -18.64
N GLN A 19 -7.40 5.40 -19.59
CA GLN A 19 -6.38 5.38 -20.64
C GLN A 19 -4.96 5.43 -20.06
N GLU A 20 -4.72 6.30 -19.07
CA GLU A 20 -3.43 6.44 -18.38
C GLU A 20 -3.07 5.17 -17.58
N LEU A 21 -4.02 4.57 -16.86
CA LEU A 21 -3.80 3.30 -16.16
C LEU A 21 -3.38 2.19 -17.14
N LYS A 22 -4.03 2.09 -18.30
CA LYS A 22 -3.66 1.14 -19.35
C LYS A 22 -2.25 1.40 -19.88
N ALA A 23 -1.92 2.66 -20.14
CA ALA A 23 -0.59 3.05 -20.60
C ALA A 23 0.51 2.67 -19.59
N GLN A 24 0.26 2.81 -18.28
CA GLN A 24 1.21 2.38 -17.25
C GLN A 24 1.41 0.86 -17.22
N VAL A 25 0.34 0.07 -17.39
CA VAL A 25 0.42 -1.39 -17.46
C VAL A 25 1.16 -1.84 -18.72
N GLU A 26 0.86 -1.24 -19.87
CA GLU A 26 1.51 -1.52 -21.15
C GLU A 26 3.00 -1.18 -21.11
N LEU A 27 3.35 0.00 -20.58
CA LEU A 27 4.74 0.40 -20.41
C LEU A 27 5.48 -0.54 -19.45
N PHE A 28 4.85 -0.95 -18.35
CA PHE A 28 5.42 -1.96 -17.46
C PHE A 28 5.71 -3.26 -18.22
N HIS A 29 4.75 -3.72 -19.04
CA HIS A 29 4.91 -4.94 -19.82
C HIS A 29 6.04 -4.82 -20.85
N GLU A 30 6.13 -3.70 -21.56
CA GLU A 30 7.20 -3.41 -22.52
C GLU A 30 8.58 -3.45 -21.86
N LEU A 31 8.71 -2.82 -20.69
CA LEU A 31 9.99 -2.71 -19.98
C LEU A 31 10.43 -4.00 -19.28
N THR A 32 9.48 -4.84 -18.86
CA THR A 32 9.77 -6.03 -18.02
C THR A 32 9.55 -7.36 -18.73
N GLY A 33 8.85 -7.37 -19.87
CA GLY A 33 8.50 -8.57 -20.62
C GLY A 33 7.36 -9.41 -20.02
N HIS A 34 6.71 -8.96 -18.93
CA HIS A 34 5.56 -9.66 -18.33
C HIS A 34 4.54 -8.67 -17.75
N LEU A 35 3.29 -9.11 -17.54
CA LEU A 35 2.29 -8.29 -16.83
C LEU A 35 2.61 -8.22 -15.33
N PRO A 36 2.27 -7.13 -14.63
CA PRO A 36 2.55 -7.03 -13.21
C PRO A 36 1.70 -8.04 -12.42
N PRO A 37 2.28 -8.72 -11.41
CA PRO A 37 1.53 -9.73 -10.63
C PRO A 37 0.49 -9.12 -9.69
N HIS A 38 0.64 -7.83 -9.36
CA HIS A 38 -0.28 -7.01 -8.60
C HIS A 38 -0.11 -5.55 -9.03
N MET A 39 -1.08 -4.71 -8.73
CA MET A 39 -1.02 -3.27 -8.97
C MET A 39 -1.63 -2.52 -7.79
N ASP A 40 -1.00 -1.42 -7.35
CA ASP A 40 -1.55 -0.50 -6.36
C ASP A 40 -1.52 0.95 -6.88
N GLY A 41 -1.98 1.90 -6.08
CA GLY A 41 -1.95 3.32 -6.41
C GLY A 41 -1.07 4.09 -5.44
N HIS A 42 -0.16 4.93 -5.98
CA HIS A 42 0.58 5.91 -5.19
C HIS A 42 -0.40 6.79 -4.40
N GLN A 43 -0.09 7.09 -3.12
CA GLN A 43 -1.01 7.79 -2.20
C GLN A 43 -2.40 7.15 -2.07
N HIS A 44 -2.49 5.84 -2.34
CA HIS A 44 -3.73 5.06 -2.31
C HIS A 44 -4.82 5.65 -3.21
N VAL A 45 -4.46 6.23 -4.35
CA VAL A 45 -5.46 6.83 -5.26
C VAL A 45 -6.40 5.80 -5.87
N HIS A 46 -5.97 4.53 -5.95
CA HIS A 46 -6.75 3.45 -6.54
C HIS A 46 -8.03 3.10 -5.74
N VAL A 47 -8.11 3.49 -4.46
CA VAL A 47 -9.34 3.29 -3.66
C VAL A 47 -10.31 4.47 -3.72
N LEU A 48 -9.92 5.59 -4.33
CA LEU A 48 -10.75 6.79 -4.41
C LEU A 48 -12.09 6.54 -5.12
N PRO A 49 -13.12 7.35 -4.82
CA PRO A 49 -14.38 7.32 -5.56
C PRO A 49 -14.15 7.52 -7.06
N GLU A 50 -14.96 6.87 -7.88
CA GLU A 50 -14.84 6.80 -9.35
C GLU A 50 -13.58 6.07 -9.85
N VAL A 51 -12.40 6.38 -9.30
CA VAL A 51 -11.12 5.76 -9.66
C VAL A 51 -11.14 4.25 -9.41
N ARG A 52 -11.70 3.79 -8.29
CA ARG A 52 -11.79 2.36 -7.96
C ARG A 52 -12.50 1.53 -9.04
N GLN A 53 -13.46 2.12 -9.75
CA GLN A 53 -14.20 1.42 -10.82
C GLN A 53 -13.31 1.25 -12.05
N VAL A 54 -12.73 2.34 -12.56
CA VAL A 54 -11.85 2.27 -13.73
C VAL A 54 -10.58 1.47 -13.45
N PHE A 55 -10.06 1.55 -12.22
CA PHE A 55 -8.95 0.72 -11.77
C PHE A 55 -9.31 -0.77 -11.82
N ALA A 56 -10.46 -1.16 -11.27
CA ALA A 56 -10.91 -2.55 -11.28
C ALA A 56 -11.13 -3.09 -12.71
N GLU A 57 -11.72 -2.27 -13.59
CA GLU A 57 -11.90 -2.62 -15.00
C GLU A 57 -10.56 -2.88 -15.72
N VAL A 58 -9.53 -2.06 -15.45
CA VAL A 58 -8.19 -2.26 -16.04
C VAL A 58 -7.53 -3.53 -15.49
N LEU A 59 -7.62 -3.77 -14.17
CA LEU A 59 -7.07 -4.99 -13.57
C LEU A 59 -7.73 -6.24 -14.17
N GLU A 60 -9.05 -6.24 -14.34
CA GLU A 60 -9.78 -7.32 -14.99
C GLU A 60 -9.36 -7.51 -16.46
N GLU A 61 -9.27 -6.42 -17.24
CA GLU A 61 -8.89 -6.44 -18.66
C GLU A 61 -7.51 -7.08 -18.90
N TYR A 62 -6.53 -6.77 -18.05
CA TYR A 62 -5.17 -7.32 -18.13
C TYR A 62 -4.99 -8.61 -17.30
N GLY A 63 -6.04 -9.10 -16.63
CA GLY A 63 -5.95 -10.30 -15.79
C GLY A 63 -5.04 -10.16 -14.57
N ILE A 64 -4.85 -8.94 -14.07
CA ILE A 64 -4.11 -8.63 -12.83
C ILE A 64 -5.04 -8.86 -11.64
N LYS A 65 -4.78 -9.91 -10.87
CA LYS A 65 -5.73 -10.40 -9.86
C LYS A 65 -5.53 -9.84 -8.46
N TYR A 66 -4.51 -9.00 -8.26
CA TYR A 66 -4.13 -8.55 -6.93
C TYR A 66 -3.96 -7.04 -6.84
N THR A 67 -4.48 -6.48 -5.75
CA THR A 67 -4.21 -5.11 -5.31
C THR A 67 -4.12 -5.06 -3.78
N ARG A 68 -3.87 -3.87 -3.25
CA ARG A 68 -3.89 -3.55 -1.82
C ARG A 68 -5.21 -2.92 -1.44
N VAL A 69 -5.75 -3.25 -0.27
CA VAL A 69 -6.85 -2.53 0.37
C VAL A 69 -6.35 -2.01 1.72
N PRO A 70 -6.00 -0.70 1.83
CA PRO A 70 -5.33 -0.16 3.00
C PRO A 70 -6.29 0.08 4.19
N ILE A 71 -6.66 -1.00 4.86
CA ILE A 71 -7.40 -1.02 6.13
C ILE A 71 -6.45 -1.59 7.19
N GLU A 72 -6.09 -0.80 8.20
CA GLU A 72 -5.07 -1.16 9.19
C GLU A 72 -5.69 -1.43 10.57
N PRO A 73 -5.73 -2.70 11.02
CA PRO A 73 -6.20 -3.05 12.36
C PRO A 73 -5.49 -2.26 13.46
N GLY A 74 -6.25 -1.63 14.34
CA GLY A 74 -5.74 -0.86 15.46
C GLY A 74 -5.25 0.56 15.12
N LEU A 75 -5.41 1.05 13.88
CA LEU A 75 -4.98 2.40 13.48
C LEU A 75 -5.53 3.50 14.41
N HIS A 76 -6.81 3.40 14.81
CA HIS A 76 -7.46 4.36 15.72
C HIS A 76 -6.80 4.46 17.10
N ASN A 77 -5.97 3.49 17.49
CA ASN A 77 -5.29 3.46 18.79
C ASN A 77 -3.86 4.05 18.73
N CYS A 78 -3.41 4.54 17.58
CA CYS A 78 -2.06 5.06 17.37
C CYS A 78 -1.97 6.54 17.76
N ASP A 79 -1.72 6.82 19.04
CA ASP A 79 -1.62 8.17 19.62
C ASP A 79 -0.39 8.98 19.16
N TRP A 80 0.61 8.32 18.54
CA TRP A 80 1.80 8.97 17.97
C TRP A 80 1.57 9.59 16.58
N ILE A 81 0.43 9.33 15.94
CA ILE A 81 0.12 9.87 14.62
C ILE A 81 -0.47 11.28 14.79
N PRO A 82 0.10 12.31 14.14
CA PRO A 82 -0.45 13.66 14.19
C PRO A 82 -1.90 13.72 13.69
N PRO A 83 -2.78 14.55 14.29
CA PRO A 83 -4.21 14.57 13.94
C PRO A 83 -4.50 14.75 12.45
N SER A 84 -3.82 15.68 11.76
CA SER A 84 -4.01 15.92 10.32
C SER A 84 -3.61 14.72 9.45
N LEU A 85 -2.65 13.94 9.91
CA LEU A 85 -2.21 12.73 9.21
C LEU A 85 -3.16 11.56 9.50
N MET A 86 -3.68 11.49 10.73
CA MET A 86 -4.73 10.55 11.10
C MET A 86 -5.99 10.79 10.26
N ASP A 87 -6.45 12.04 10.11
CA ASP A 87 -7.61 12.37 9.27
C ASP A 87 -7.44 11.87 7.83
N PHE A 88 -6.22 12.01 7.28
CA PHE A 88 -5.90 11.47 5.96
C PHE A 88 -5.96 9.93 5.93
N TYR A 89 -5.38 9.25 6.92
CA TYR A 89 -5.41 7.78 6.98
C TYR A 89 -6.83 7.23 7.17
N LEU A 90 -7.66 7.87 8.00
CA LEU A 90 -9.05 7.49 8.17
C LEU A 90 -9.86 7.68 6.89
N GLY A 91 -9.61 8.75 6.12
CA GLY A 91 -10.19 8.91 4.79
C GLY A 91 -9.76 7.81 3.82
N VAL A 92 -8.49 7.37 3.89
CA VAL A 92 -8.00 6.22 3.10
C VAL A 92 -8.69 4.91 3.51
N GLU A 93 -8.88 4.65 4.81
CA GLU A 93 -9.61 3.46 5.27
C GLU A 93 -11.08 3.49 4.82
N GLU A 94 -11.76 4.63 4.95
CA GLU A 94 -13.13 4.81 4.50
C GLU A 94 -13.26 4.53 2.99
N ASP A 95 -12.38 5.11 2.18
CA ASP A 95 -12.33 4.85 0.74
C ASP A 95 -12.10 3.35 0.45
N SER A 96 -11.23 2.72 1.23
CA SER A 96 -10.87 1.30 1.09
C SER A 96 -12.03 0.36 1.40
N PHE A 97 -12.80 0.61 2.47
CA PHE A 97 -14.03 -0.14 2.76
C PHE A 97 -15.00 -0.09 1.59
N ASN A 98 -15.11 1.09 0.96
CA ASN A 98 -16.00 1.30 -0.18
C ASN A 98 -15.47 0.72 -1.51
N THR A 99 -14.33 0.02 -1.52
CA THR A 99 -13.83 -0.73 -2.69
C THR A 99 -14.18 -2.21 -2.68
N VAL A 100 -14.52 -2.78 -1.52
CA VAL A 100 -14.62 -4.23 -1.33
C VAL A 100 -15.58 -4.86 -2.35
N ASP A 101 -16.77 -4.30 -2.51
CA ASP A 101 -17.78 -4.83 -3.45
C ASP A 101 -17.31 -4.72 -4.91
N VAL A 102 -16.65 -3.61 -5.26
CA VAL A 102 -16.13 -3.37 -6.60
C VAL A 102 -15.06 -4.38 -6.94
N PHE A 103 -14.02 -4.48 -6.11
CA PHE A 103 -12.90 -5.38 -6.35
C PHE A 103 -13.35 -6.84 -6.35
N THR A 104 -14.25 -7.23 -5.43
CA THR A 104 -14.84 -8.58 -5.41
C THR A 104 -15.56 -8.92 -6.71
N LYS A 105 -16.39 -7.99 -7.23
CA LYS A 105 -17.14 -8.20 -8.47
C LYS A 105 -16.24 -8.41 -9.69
N HIS A 106 -15.09 -7.74 -9.73
CA HIS A 106 -14.08 -7.88 -10.79
C HIS A 106 -13.08 -9.03 -10.53
N GLY A 107 -13.30 -9.86 -9.50
CA GLY A 107 -12.43 -10.99 -9.18
C GLY A 107 -11.04 -10.61 -8.68
N ILE A 108 -10.88 -9.38 -8.18
CA ILE A 108 -9.63 -8.85 -7.63
C ILE A 108 -9.53 -9.26 -6.17
N ARG A 109 -8.36 -9.76 -5.78
CA ARG A 109 -8.01 -10.21 -4.42
C ARG A 109 -7.04 -9.21 -3.78
N TRP A 110 -6.95 -9.25 -2.46
CA TRP A 110 -5.99 -8.48 -1.67
C TRP A 110 -5.58 -9.28 -0.43
N PRO A 111 -4.47 -8.91 0.23
CA PRO A 111 -4.02 -9.57 1.46
C PRO A 111 -5.06 -9.47 2.58
N ASP A 112 -5.11 -10.46 3.46
CA ASP A 112 -6.10 -10.53 4.54
C ASP A 112 -5.96 -9.36 5.54
N ILE A 113 -4.73 -8.85 5.69
CA ILE A 113 -4.38 -7.76 6.58
C ILE A 113 -3.45 -6.80 5.84
N TYR A 114 -3.70 -5.51 6.02
CA TYR A 114 -2.76 -4.47 5.65
C TYR A 114 -2.23 -3.76 6.90
N ILE A 115 -0.93 -3.46 6.91
CA ILE A 115 -0.27 -2.60 7.91
C ILE A 115 0.71 -1.67 7.20
N GLY A 116 0.96 -0.48 7.74
CA GLY A 116 1.99 0.43 7.22
C GLY A 116 1.67 1.92 7.32
N LEU A 117 0.41 2.30 7.53
CA LEU A 117 0.02 3.68 7.82
C LEU A 117 0.60 4.13 9.16
N SER A 118 0.51 3.28 10.19
CA SER A 118 0.99 3.64 11.53
C SER A 118 2.51 3.48 11.72
N THR A 119 3.17 2.72 10.85
CA THR A 119 4.55 2.26 11.04
C THR A 119 5.56 2.83 10.03
N MET A 120 5.13 3.57 9.00
CA MET A 120 6.05 4.15 8.01
C MET A 120 6.91 5.30 8.56
N GLY A 121 7.96 5.62 7.81
CA GLY A 121 8.87 6.73 8.04
C GLY A 121 9.58 6.63 9.38
N ARG A 122 9.68 7.76 10.09
CA ARG A 122 10.30 7.84 11.42
C ARG A 122 9.66 6.92 12.47
N ASN A 123 8.40 6.49 12.28
CA ASN A 123 7.69 5.63 13.21
C ASN A 123 8.07 4.14 13.05
N MET A 124 8.86 3.80 12.03
CA MET A 124 9.28 2.43 11.80
C MET A 124 10.30 1.98 12.85
N SER A 125 10.03 0.87 13.50
CA SER A 125 10.96 0.23 14.41
C SER A 125 10.66 -1.27 14.44
N VAL A 126 11.62 -2.08 14.87
CA VAL A 126 11.37 -3.52 15.08
C VAL A 126 10.21 -3.72 16.05
N SER A 127 10.11 -2.92 17.11
CA SER A 127 8.99 -2.97 18.06
C SER A 127 7.66 -2.61 17.43
N SER A 128 7.58 -1.52 16.67
CA SER A 128 6.30 -1.08 16.07
C SER A 128 5.81 -2.05 15.01
N ILE A 129 6.69 -2.60 14.17
CA ILE A 129 6.32 -3.66 13.22
C ILE A 129 5.79 -4.91 13.94
N ARG A 130 6.47 -5.34 15.01
CA ARG A 130 6.02 -6.50 15.83
C ARG A 130 4.65 -6.24 16.45
N SER A 131 4.47 -5.08 17.07
CA SER A 131 3.21 -4.69 17.68
C SER A 131 2.07 -4.61 16.66
N ALA A 132 2.33 -4.08 15.46
CA ALA A 132 1.33 -4.02 14.38
C ALA A 132 0.92 -5.42 13.91
N ILE A 133 1.88 -6.32 13.66
CA ILE A 133 1.61 -7.72 13.30
C ILE A 133 0.81 -8.43 14.40
N ASP A 134 1.22 -8.27 15.66
CA ASP A 134 0.57 -8.93 16.80
C ASP A 134 -0.88 -8.45 16.99
N SER A 135 -1.10 -7.15 16.87
CA SER A 135 -2.42 -6.53 17.01
C SER A 135 -3.35 -6.96 15.87
N ALA A 136 -2.83 -6.97 14.65
CA ALA A 136 -3.55 -7.40 13.47
C ALA A 136 -3.98 -8.89 13.54
N ILE A 137 -3.05 -9.78 13.94
CA ILE A 137 -3.36 -11.21 14.10
C ILE A 137 -4.38 -11.41 15.22
N LEU A 138 -4.24 -10.69 16.34
CA LEU A 138 -5.18 -10.78 17.46
C LEU A 138 -6.60 -10.39 17.03
N GLU A 139 -6.75 -9.28 16.31
CA GLU A 139 -8.06 -8.83 15.85
C GLU A 139 -8.69 -9.81 14.84
N LEU A 140 -7.89 -10.33 13.91
CA LEU A 140 -8.38 -11.28 12.90
C LEU A 140 -8.76 -12.63 13.53
N THR A 141 -7.94 -13.15 14.43
CA THR A 141 -8.18 -14.44 15.10
C THR A 141 -9.33 -14.40 16.11
N ALA A 142 -9.65 -13.23 16.68
CA ALA A 142 -10.88 -13.05 17.46
C ALA A 142 -12.15 -13.28 16.63
N LYS A 143 -12.06 -13.14 15.30
CA LYS A 143 -13.19 -13.23 14.35
C LYS A 143 -13.15 -14.48 13.47
N ALA A 144 -12.09 -15.30 13.51
CA ALA A 144 -11.84 -16.37 12.54
C ALA A 144 -11.49 -17.74 13.18
N PRO A 145 -11.70 -18.87 12.47
CA PRO A 145 -11.32 -20.20 12.96
C PRO A 145 -9.83 -20.32 13.25
N GLN A 146 -9.47 -21.03 14.32
CA GLN A 146 -8.07 -21.34 14.64
C GLN A 146 -7.42 -22.18 13.52
N GLY A 147 -6.17 -21.86 13.20
CA GLY A 147 -5.35 -22.63 12.24
C GLY A 147 -5.40 -22.17 10.78
N ARG A 148 -6.10 -21.07 10.45
CA ARG A 148 -6.04 -20.48 9.10
C ARG A 148 -4.70 -19.79 8.86
N THR A 149 -4.10 -20.02 7.69
CA THR A 149 -3.00 -19.17 7.19
C THR A 149 -3.56 -17.83 6.73
N VAL A 150 -2.91 -16.75 7.15
CA VAL A 150 -3.32 -15.37 6.83
C VAL A 150 -2.17 -14.66 6.14
N THR A 151 -2.51 -13.75 5.25
CA THR A 151 -1.58 -12.94 4.49
C THR A 151 -1.56 -11.52 5.07
N ILE A 152 -0.37 -10.97 5.26
CA ILE A 152 -0.17 -9.62 5.78
C ILE A 152 0.69 -8.86 4.78
N GLU A 153 0.21 -7.72 4.32
CA GLU A 153 1.01 -6.76 3.58
C GLU A 153 1.52 -5.68 4.53
N LEU A 154 2.84 -5.57 4.63
CA LEU A 154 3.52 -4.46 5.31
C LEU A 154 4.01 -3.47 4.25
N MET A 155 3.37 -2.30 4.19
CA MET A 155 3.80 -1.20 3.33
C MET A 155 5.03 -0.51 3.92
N VAL A 156 6.00 -0.25 3.04
CA VAL A 156 7.30 0.33 3.37
C VAL A 156 7.81 1.22 2.23
N HIS A 157 8.77 2.10 2.53
CA HIS A 157 9.41 3.02 1.59
C HIS A 157 10.94 3.06 1.72
N PRO A 158 11.64 1.90 1.77
CA PRO A 158 13.08 1.87 1.96
C PRO A 158 13.82 2.57 0.82
N GLY A 159 14.90 3.28 1.15
CA GLY A 159 15.85 3.76 0.16
C GLY A 159 16.80 4.82 0.65
N TYR A 160 17.85 5.07 -0.13
CA TYR A 160 18.76 6.18 0.12
C TYR A 160 18.10 7.52 -0.23
N PRO A 161 18.33 8.59 0.56
CA PRO A 161 17.88 9.93 0.23
C PRO A 161 18.44 10.36 -1.13
N SER A 162 17.57 10.89 -1.98
CA SER A 162 17.99 11.49 -3.24
C SER A 162 18.71 12.81 -2.99
N VAL A 163 19.70 13.14 -3.82
CA VAL A 163 20.49 14.38 -3.69
C VAL A 163 20.25 15.25 -4.93
N PRO A 164 19.67 16.46 -4.79
CA PRO A 164 19.49 17.39 -5.90
C PRO A 164 20.82 17.68 -6.64
N PRO A 165 20.80 17.88 -7.97
CA PRO A 165 19.62 17.91 -8.84
C PRO A 165 19.20 16.52 -9.36
N VAL A 166 19.85 15.44 -8.91
CA VAL A 166 19.63 14.09 -9.45
C VAL A 166 18.37 13.47 -8.83
N GLY A 167 17.47 12.98 -9.68
CA GLY A 167 16.23 12.32 -9.30
C GLY A 167 14.97 13.08 -9.73
N GLY A 168 13.81 12.52 -9.39
CA GLY A 168 12.50 13.05 -9.76
C GLY A 168 12.18 13.02 -11.25
N CYS A 169 11.09 13.69 -11.64
CA CYS A 169 10.60 13.76 -13.02
C CYS A 169 10.93 15.12 -13.67
N GLY A 170 12.21 15.51 -13.67
CA GLY A 170 12.71 16.71 -14.36
C GLY A 170 12.83 17.98 -13.50
N GLU A 171 12.24 18.01 -12.31
CA GLU A 171 12.34 19.15 -11.37
C GLU A 171 13.26 18.85 -10.16
N GLY A 172 13.95 17.71 -10.17
CA GLY A 172 14.67 17.18 -9.02
C GLY A 172 13.79 16.32 -8.10
N PRO A 173 14.38 15.68 -7.08
CA PRO A 173 13.64 14.83 -6.15
C PRO A 173 12.72 15.66 -5.23
N ASP A 174 11.54 15.14 -4.91
CA ASP A 174 10.64 15.76 -3.93
C ASP A 174 11.12 15.55 -2.47
N ASP A 175 10.47 16.21 -1.52
CA ASP A 175 10.81 16.13 -0.10
C ASP A 175 10.76 14.68 0.43
N PHE A 176 9.82 13.89 -0.08
CA PHE A 176 9.68 12.49 0.27
C PHE A 176 10.91 11.67 -0.18
N SER A 177 11.34 11.84 -1.43
CA SER A 177 12.50 11.16 -2.01
C SER A 177 13.81 11.56 -1.35
N GLN A 178 13.90 12.78 -0.82
CA GLN A 178 15.04 13.31 -0.06
C GLN A 178 15.02 12.93 1.43
N SER A 179 13.95 12.30 1.91
CA SER A 179 13.78 12.04 3.33
C SER A 179 14.74 10.97 3.87
N TRP A 180 15.43 11.29 4.97
CA TRP A 180 16.22 10.34 5.75
C TRP A 180 15.37 9.25 6.41
N GLU A 181 14.06 9.45 6.52
CA GLU A 181 13.15 8.45 7.04
C GLU A 181 13.13 7.19 6.15
N ARG A 182 13.34 7.34 4.83
CA ARG A 182 13.48 6.19 3.92
C ARG A 182 14.72 5.35 4.21
N LEU A 183 15.83 5.99 4.62
CA LEU A 183 17.04 5.27 5.03
C LEU A 183 16.81 4.57 6.38
N HIS A 184 16.11 5.23 7.29
CA HIS A 184 15.74 4.66 8.58
C HIS A 184 14.86 3.42 8.43
N GLU A 185 13.88 3.44 7.52
CA GLU A 185 13.10 2.26 7.16
C GLU A 185 13.99 1.13 6.61
N LEU A 186 14.85 1.44 5.62
CA LEU A 186 15.79 0.46 5.06
C LEU A 186 16.66 -0.18 6.16
N GLN A 187 17.25 0.62 7.03
CA GLN A 187 18.07 0.17 8.15
C GLN A 187 17.27 -0.67 9.15
N THR A 188 16.00 -0.37 9.36
CA THR A 188 15.13 -1.14 10.25
C THR A 188 14.74 -2.48 9.65
N LEU A 189 14.44 -2.54 8.35
CA LEU A 189 14.01 -3.76 7.66
C LEU A 189 15.13 -4.80 7.53
N ILE A 190 16.40 -4.38 7.54
CA ILE A 190 17.55 -5.29 7.49
C ILE A 190 18.03 -5.77 8.88
N LYS A 191 17.38 -5.37 9.97
CA LYS A 191 17.76 -5.76 11.33
C LYS A 191 17.59 -7.27 11.57
N PRO A 192 18.61 -7.99 12.08
CA PRO A 192 18.51 -9.41 12.39
C PRO A 192 17.38 -9.77 13.37
N GLU A 193 17.01 -8.83 14.24
CA GLU A 193 15.92 -8.98 15.21
C GLU A 193 14.57 -9.17 14.53
N LEU A 194 14.34 -8.49 13.40
CA LEU A 194 13.10 -8.61 12.64
C LEU A 194 13.04 -9.97 11.92
N GLN A 195 14.15 -10.42 11.33
CA GLN A 195 14.25 -11.77 10.74
C GLN A 195 14.05 -12.87 11.79
N SER A 196 14.61 -12.69 12.98
CA SER A 196 14.44 -13.62 14.11
C SER A 196 12.99 -13.67 14.56
N HIS A 197 12.31 -12.52 14.60
CA HIS A 197 10.90 -12.45 14.91
C HIS A 197 10.05 -13.24 13.88
N TYR A 198 10.26 -13.02 12.58
CA TYR A 198 9.53 -13.75 11.53
C TYR A 198 9.68 -15.26 11.68
N LYS A 199 10.91 -15.76 11.90
CA LYS A 199 11.18 -17.18 12.15
C LYS A 199 10.46 -17.69 13.40
N SER A 200 10.52 -16.95 14.50
CA SER A 200 9.87 -17.34 15.77
C SER A 200 8.35 -17.42 15.68
N ARG A 201 7.74 -16.69 14.74
CA ARG A 201 6.29 -16.62 14.53
C ARG A 201 5.83 -17.42 13.31
N ASN A 202 6.72 -18.21 12.70
CA ASN A 202 6.45 -18.95 11.47
C ASN A 202 5.88 -18.07 10.34
N ILE A 203 6.35 -16.82 10.25
CA ILE A 203 6.00 -15.88 9.20
C ILE A 203 6.90 -16.15 8.00
N GLN A 204 6.28 -16.47 6.86
CA GLN A 204 6.95 -16.61 5.58
C GLN A 204 6.87 -15.28 4.82
N LEU A 205 8.03 -14.76 4.42
CA LEU A 205 8.09 -13.67 3.45
C LEU A 205 7.81 -14.24 2.06
N CYS A 206 6.88 -13.62 1.34
CA CYS A 206 6.48 -14.02 0.00
C CYS A 206 6.19 -12.79 -0.87
N SER A 207 6.01 -13.02 -2.16
CA SER A 207 5.56 -12.02 -3.12
C SER A 207 4.09 -12.25 -3.48
N PHE A 208 3.45 -11.26 -4.10
CA PHE A 208 2.11 -11.43 -4.67
C PHE A 208 2.02 -12.53 -5.74
N LYS A 209 3.15 -12.98 -6.33
CA LYS A 209 3.18 -14.12 -7.26
C LYS A 209 2.95 -15.46 -6.56
N ASP A 210 3.17 -15.51 -5.24
CA ASP A 210 3.07 -16.73 -4.43
C ASP A 210 1.68 -16.91 -3.78
N LEU A 211 0.74 -15.97 -4.01
CA LEU A 211 -0.59 -15.91 -3.38
C LEU A 211 -1.73 -16.42 -4.28
#